data_AF-A0A3P6R2F6-F1
#
_entry.id   AF-A0A3P6R2F6-F1
#
_cell.length_a   1.000
_cell.length_b   1.000
_cell.length_c   1.000
_cell.angle_alpha   90.00
_cell.angle_beta   90.00
_cell.angle_gamma   90.00
#
_symmetry.space_group_name_H-M   'P 1'
#
loop_
_entity.id
_entity.type
_entity.pdbx_description
1 polymer ?
#
loop_
_entity_poly.entity_id
_entity_poly.type
_entity_poly.pdbx_seq_one_letter_code
_entity_poly.pdbx_strand_id
1 'polypeptide(L)'
;TVISSVVIVLLAIQETRHYLAGDIVEQLYVDSTTSDIRLDVHFDITFHRLPCVFISVDVMDVTNEDQDDIQHDIFKLRLDKNGKNITAESQKIKVNQNITAAVISKPECGSCYGALPEGSCCNTCEEVKQAFEARNWAINLEKVEQCVFDPWLNKLRYYAGEGCRVYGKIEVAKVAGNFHLAPGEARRIMNTHGAYTNI
;
A
#
# COMPACT_ATOMS: atom_id res chain seq x y z
N THR A 1 -17.36 -23.59 67.15
CA THR A 1 -17.96 -22.24 67.06
C THR A 1 -17.05 -21.25 66.35
N VAL A 2 -15.78 -21.11 66.76
CA VAL A 2 -14.81 -20.19 66.10
C VAL A 2 -14.47 -20.60 64.66
N ILE A 3 -14.23 -21.89 64.42
CA ILE A 3 -13.89 -22.40 63.09
C ILE A 3 -15.07 -22.19 62.12
N SER A 4 -16.28 -22.53 62.58
CA SER A 4 -17.51 -22.34 61.79
C SER A 4 -17.77 -20.86 61.46
N SER A 5 -17.53 -19.92 62.39
CA SER A 5 -17.71 -18.49 62.10
C SER A 5 -16.71 -17.96 61.07
N VAL A 6 -15.45 -18.42 61.11
CA VAL A 6 -14.43 -18.02 60.13
C VAL A 6 -14.79 -18.50 58.72
N VAL A 7 -15.25 -19.75 58.61
CA VAL A 7 -15.69 -20.32 57.32
C VAL A 7 -16.89 -19.55 56.76
N ILE A 8 -17.88 -19.23 57.59
CA ILE A 8 -19.08 -18.47 57.17
C ILE A 8 -18.69 -17.09 56.65
N VAL A 9 -17.80 -16.36 57.35
CA VAL A 9 -17.36 -15.02 56.92
C VAL A 9 -16.58 -15.08 55.61
N LEU A 10 -15.69 -16.06 55.43
CA LEU A 10 -14.93 -16.23 54.20
C LEU A 10 -15.85 -16.52 53.01
N LEU A 11 -16.82 -17.44 53.18
CA LEU A 11 -17.81 -17.74 52.15
C LEU A 11 -18.66 -16.53 51.82
N ALA A 12 -19.12 -15.78 52.82
CA ALA A 12 -19.90 -14.56 52.60
C ALA A 12 -19.12 -13.52 51.79
N ILE A 13 -17.84 -13.31 52.08
CA ILE A 13 -16.98 -12.39 51.32
C ILE A 13 -16.78 -12.88 49.89
N GLN A 14 -16.55 -14.18 49.69
CA GLN A 14 -16.33 -14.76 48.37
C GLN A 14 -17.58 -14.68 47.49
N GLU A 15 -18.74 -15.08 48.02
CA GLU A 15 -20.01 -15.01 47.32
C GLU A 15 -20.39 -13.56 47.01
N THR A 16 -20.16 -12.65 47.95
CA THR A 16 -20.39 -11.22 47.72
C THR A 16 -19.51 -10.71 46.58
N ARG A 17 -18.22 -11.07 46.57
CA ARG A 17 -17.31 -10.69 45.47
C ARG A 17 -17.72 -11.31 44.14
N HIS A 18 -18.21 -12.55 44.13
CA HIS A 18 -18.67 -13.21 42.91
C HIS A 18 -19.96 -12.58 42.39
N TYR A 19 -20.92 -12.28 43.27
CA TYR A 19 -22.16 -11.59 42.91
C TYR A 19 -21.91 -10.17 42.38
N LEU A 20 -20.91 -9.47 42.90
CA LEU A 20 -20.49 -8.16 42.43
C LEU A 20 -19.59 -8.22 41.18
N ALA A 21 -19.05 -9.38 40.83
CA ALA A 21 -18.36 -9.57 39.56
C ALA A 21 -19.43 -9.77 38.48
N GLY A 22 -19.62 -8.77 37.61
CA GLY A 22 -20.56 -8.88 36.51
C GLY A 22 -20.12 -9.94 35.49
N ASP A 23 -21.05 -10.78 35.06
CA ASP A 23 -20.83 -11.72 33.97
C ASP A 23 -20.90 -11.01 32.61
N ILE A 24 -19.93 -11.28 31.74
CA ILE A 24 -19.94 -10.83 30.36
C ILE A 24 -20.69 -11.88 29.55
N VAL A 25 -21.93 -11.57 29.15
CA VAL A 25 -22.73 -12.46 28.29
C VAL A 25 -22.67 -11.94 26.86
N GLU A 26 -22.00 -12.69 25.99
CA GLU A 26 -21.99 -12.41 24.54
C GLU A 26 -23.32 -12.84 23.93
N GLN A 27 -23.97 -11.94 23.17
CA GLN A 27 -25.24 -12.21 22.50
C GLN A 27 -25.11 -11.93 21.00
N LEU A 28 -25.68 -12.83 20.19
CA LEU A 28 -25.77 -12.65 18.75
C LEU A 28 -27.07 -11.93 18.41
N TYR A 29 -26.97 -10.83 17.68
CA TYR A 29 -28.13 -10.08 17.18
C TYR A 29 -28.07 -9.97 15.66
N VAL A 30 -29.24 -9.92 15.02
CA VAL A 30 -29.33 -9.68 13.58
C VAL A 30 -29.03 -8.21 13.33
N ASP A 31 -27.94 -7.94 12.65
CA ASP A 31 -27.58 -6.58 12.31
C ASP A 31 -28.57 -5.98 11.32
N SER A 32 -29.41 -5.06 11.80
CA SER A 32 -30.41 -4.35 11.02
C SER A 32 -29.90 -2.99 10.50
N THR A 33 -28.59 -2.72 10.62
CA THR A 33 -28.01 -1.49 10.07
C THR A 33 -28.01 -1.51 8.54
N THR A 34 -28.41 -0.38 7.94
CA THR A 34 -28.45 -0.23 6.47
C THR A 34 -27.03 -0.24 5.90
N SER A 35 -26.88 -0.73 4.66
CA SER A 35 -25.63 -0.72 3.87
C SER A 35 -25.04 0.67 3.63
N ASP A 36 -25.79 1.75 3.91
CA ASP A 36 -25.36 3.13 3.73
C ASP A 36 -24.37 3.60 4.81
N ILE A 37 -24.18 2.81 5.88
CA ILE A 37 -23.21 3.12 6.93
C ILE A 37 -21.81 2.74 6.46
N ARG A 38 -20.88 3.69 6.56
CA ARG A 38 -19.46 3.51 6.26
C ARG A 38 -18.72 3.00 7.49
N LEU A 39 -17.69 2.19 7.26
CA LEU A 39 -16.79 1.66 8.27
C LEU A 39 -15.45 2.38 8.22
N ASP A 40 -15.00 2.82 9.38
CA ASP A 40 -13.68 3.44 9.54
C ASP A 40 -12.64 2.36 9.84
N VAL A 41 -11.76 2.11 8.87
CA VAL A 41 -10.62 1.20 9.02
C VAL A 41 -9.40 2.01 9.42
N HIS A 42 -8.99 1.87 10.67
CA HIS A 42 -7.75 2.45 11.19
C HIS A 42 -6.61 1.46 11.02
N PHE A 43 -5.49 1.91 10.46
CA PHE A 43 -4.30 1.08 10.30
C PHE A 43 -3.02 1.86 10.56
N ASP A 44 -1.99 1.13 10.99
CA ASP A 44 -0.65 1.64 11.26
C ASP A 44 0.35 0.53 10.98
N ILE A 45 1.00 0.59 9.83
CA ILE A 45 1.83 -0.49 9.28
C ILE A 45 3.22 0.05 8.99
N THR A 46 4.25 -0.67 9.42
CA THR A 46 5.65 -0.28 9.23
C THR A 46 6.41 -1.25 8.34
N PHE A 47 6.97 -0.73 7.24
CA PHE A 47 7.81 -1.43 6.29
C PHE A 47 9.29 -1.05 6.48
N HIS A 48 10.10 -1.97 7.00
CA HIS A 48 11.49 -1.66 7.37
C HIS A 48 12.47 -1.58 6.19
N ARG A 49 12.11 -2.13 5.03
CA ARG A 49 12.98 -2.21 3.84
C ARG A 49 12.30 -1.71 2.56
N LEU A 50 11.27 -0.88 2.71
CA LEU A 50 10.51 -0.33 1.60
C LEU A 50 10.37 1.18 1.77
N PRO A 51 11.00 2.00 0.90
CA PRO A 51 10.88 3.45 1.00
C PRO A 51 9.48 3.97 0.67
N CYS A 52 9.05 5.04 1.34
CA CYS A 52 7.70 5.59 1.20
C CYS A 52 7.31 6.01 -0.23
N VAL A 53 8.31 6.38 -1.05
CA VAL A 53 8.12 6.80 -2.44
C VAL A 53 7.59 5.68 -3.32
N PHE A 54 7.87 4.43 -2.96
CA PHE A 54 7.47 3.26 -3.74
C PHE A 54 6.23 2.56 -3.19
N ILE A 55 5.60 3.05 -2.13
CA ILE A 55 4.38 2.42 -1.61
C ILE A 55 3.18 3.09 -2.26
N SER A 56 2.31 2.34 -2.92
CA SER A 56 0.97 2.79 -3.28
C SER A 56 -0.05 2.18 -2.31
N VAL A 57 -1.13 2.91 -2.06
CA VAL A 57 -2.30 2.42 -1.34
C VAL A 57 -3.47 2.44 -2.30
N ASP A 58 -4.15 1.30 -2.43
CA ASP A 58 -5.28 1.12 -3.32
C ASP A 58 -6.44 0.48 -2.53
N VAL A 59 -7.67 0.93 -2.78
CA VAL A 59 -8.86 0.51 -2.05
C VAL A 59 -9.90 0.12 -3.07
N MET A 60 -10.33 -1.15 -3.03
CA MET A 60 -11.27 -1.71 -4.00
C MET A 60 -12.48 -2.32 -3.28
N ASP A 61 -13.67 -1.85 -3.65
CA ASP A 61 -14.95 -2.35 -3.19
C ASP A 61 -15.58 -3.31 -4.24
N VAL A 62 -16.53 -4.16 -3.86
CA VAL A 62 -17.31 -5.04 -4.74
C VAL A 62 -18.06 -4.30 -5.84
N THR A 63 -18.32 -3.00 -5.67
CA THR A 63 -18.90 -2.14 -6.71
C THR A 63 -17.90 -1.80 -7.81
N ASN A 64 -16.62 -2.12 -7.63
CA ASN A 64 -15.51 -1.77 -8.53
C ASN A 64 -15.48 -0.26 -8.83
N GLU A 65 -16.08 0.54 -7.94
CA GLU A 65 -16.11 1.98 -8.00
C GLU A 65 -14.90 2.47 -7.22
N ASP A 66 -13.90 2.96 -7.96
CA ASP A 66 -12.77 3.66 -7.37
C ASP A 66 -13.33 4.84 -6.59
N GLN A 67 -13.12 4.86 -5.28
CA GLN A 67 -13.61 5.93 -4.43
C GLN A 67 -12.69 7.14 -4.55
N ASP A 68 -12.77 7.81 -5.70
CA ASP A 68 -11.96 8.99 -6.09
C ASP A 68 -12.22 10.21 -5.18
N ASP A 69 -13.28 10.19 -4.35
CA ASP A 69 -13.76 11.35 -3.56
C ASP A 69 -13.82 11.13 -2.04
N ILE A 70 -13.32 10.01 -1.50
CA ILE A 70 -13.19 9.91 -0.03
C ILE A 70 -11.91 10.61 0.40
N GLN A 71 -12.03 11.56 1.32
CA GLN A 71 -10.93 12.16 2.05
C GLN A 71 -10.26 11.11 2.97
N HIS A 72 -9.46 10.23 2.39
CA HIS A 72 -8.64 9.29 3.15
C HIS A 72 -7.51 10.06 3.84
N ASP A 73 -7.46 9.98 5.17
CA ASP A 73 -6.39 10.57 5.97
C ASP A 73 -5.25 9.56 6.12
N ILE A 74 -4.58 9.27 5.00
CA ILE A 74 -3.43 8.36 4.96
C ILE A 74 -2.14 9.18 4.90
N PHE A 75 -1.23 8.85 5.81
CA PHE A 75 0.04 9.51 5.98
C PHE A 75 1.18 8.53 5.81
N LYS A 76 2.26 9.00 5.17
CA LYS A 76 3.52 8.27 5.06
C LYS A 76 4.59 9.00 5.85
N LEU A 77 5.34 8.23 6.63
CA LEU A 77 6.45 8.72 7.41
C LEU A 77 7.72 7.93 7.07
N ARG A 78 8.74 8.63 6.60
CA ARG A 78 10.02 8.04 6.23
C ARG A 78 10.78 7.60 7.49
N LEU A 79 11.30 6.38 7.45
CA LEU A 79 12.06 5.77 8.53
C LEU A 79 13.49 5.50 8.08
N ASP A 80 14.42 5.67 9.01
CA ASP A 80 15.81 5.26 8.85
C ASP A 80 15.94 3.74 9.03
N LYS A 81 17.12 3.18 8.73
CA LYS A 81 17.49 1.77 8.93
C LYS A 81 17.18 1.25 10.33
N ASN A 82 17.19 2.14 11.32
CA ASN A 82 16.93 1.85 12.72
C ASN A 82 15.46 2.00 13.13
N GLY A 83 14.55 2.25 12.17
CA GLY A 83 13.12 2.47 12.44
C GLY A 83 12.78 3.83 13.05
N LYS A 84 13.73 4.79 13.04
CA LYS A 84 13.52 6.14 13.55
C LYS A 84 13.02 7.07 12.45
N ASN A 85 12.14 8.00 12.80
CA ASN A 85 11.62 9.01 11.87
C ASN A 85 12.74 9.89 11.31
N ILE A 86 12.87 9.93 9.99
CA ILE A 86 13.84 10.81 9.28
C ILE A 86 13.29 12.24 9.20
N THR A 87 11.97 12.37 9.05
CA THR A 87 11.28 13.65 8.86
C THR A 87 10.30 13.88 10.02
N ALA A 88 10.20 15.11 10.50
CA ALA A 88 9.24 15.48 11.55
C ALA A 88 7.81 15.65 11.00
N GLU A 89 7.69 15.96 9.71
CA GLU A 89 6.42 16.13 9.01
C GLU A 89 6.04 14.85 8.24
N SER A 90 4.81 14.41 8.43
CA SER A 90 4.22 13.31 7.69
C SER A 90 3.74 13.79 6.32
N GLN A 91 4.11 13.05 5.26
CA GLN A 91 3.65 13.37 3.92
C GLN A 91 2.22 12.83 3.75
N LYS A 92 1.23 13.73 3.69
CA LYS A 92 -0.14 13.36 3.29
C LYS A 92 -0.11 12.90 1.85
N ILE A 93 -0.66 11.71 1.58
CA ILE A 93 -0.76 11.20 0.21
C ILE A 93 -1.79 12.07 -0.52
N LYS A 94 -1.35 12.84 -1.52
CA LYS A 94 -2.26 13.34 -2.55
C LYS A 94 -2.38 12.22 -3.58
N VAL A 95 -3.51 11.50 -3.56
CA VAL A 95 -3.90 10.61 -4.65
C VAL A 95 -3.99 11.48 -5.91
N ASN A 96 -3.40 11.05 -7.04
CA ASN A 96 -3.38 11.76 -8.33
C ASN A 96 -2.45 12.97 -8.46
N GLN A 97 -1.11 12.76 -8.51
CA GLN A 97 -0.22 13.74 -9.13
C GLN A 97 0.42 13.16 -10.41
N ASN A 98 -0.10 13.58 -11.55
CA ASN A 98 0.53 13.38 -12.86
C ASN A 98 1.84 14.16 -12.89
N ILE A 99 2.98 13.46 -12.78
CA ILE A 99 4.29 14.04 -13.06
C ILE A 99 4.46 13.97 -14.57
N THR A 100 4.20 15.08 -15.25
CA THR A 100 4.58 15.28 -16.65
C THR A 100 6.11 15.28 -16.74
N ALA A 101 6.69 14.16 -17.18
CA ALA A 101 8.10 14.10 -17.54
C ALA A 101 8.31 14.90 -18.83
N ALA A 102 9.20 15.89 -18.77
CA ALA A 102 9.58 16.72 -19.91
C ALA A 102 10.34 15.87 -20.96
N VAL A 103 9.89 15.97 -22.20
CA VAL A 103 10.48 15.33 -23.38
C VAL A 103 11.74 16.11 -23.80
N ILE A 104 12.89 15.46 -23.79
CA ILE A 104 14.13 15.97 -24.39
C ILE A 104 14.38 15.22 -25.72
N SER A 105 14.73 16.00 -26.74
CA SER A 105 14.86 15.69 -28.18
C SER A 105 15.77 14.51 -28.57
N LYS A 106 15.34 13.69 -29.55
CA LYS A 106 16.09 12.66 -30.33
C LYS A 106 16.97 13.28 -31.45
N PRO A 107 17.92 12.55 -32.11
CA PRO A 107 18.66 11.33 -31.71
C PRO A 107 20.17 11.25 -32.11
N GLU A 108 20.92 10.41 -31.39
CA GLU A 108 21.84 9.39 -31.97
C GLU A 108 21.24 8.01 -31.65
N CYS A 109 21.37 7.06 -32.57
CA CYS A 109 20.67 5.76 -32.56
C CYS A 109 21.21 4.83 -31.45
N GLY A 110 20.45 4.62 -30.37
CA GLY A 110 20.86 3.77 -29.23
C GLY A 110 20.69 2.26 -29.47
N SER A 111 21.48 1.44 -28.75
CA SER A 111 21.49 -0.03 -28.91
C SER A 111 20.38 -0.74 -28.12
N CYS A 112 19.67 -1.69 -28.74
CA CYS A 112 18.64 -2.50 -28.07
C CYS A 112 19.19 -3.81 -27.46
N TYR A 113 20.52 -3.93 -27.27
CA TYR A 113 21.19 -5.11 -26.68
C TYR A 113 20.74 -6.48 -27.25
N GLY A 114 20.46 -6.54 -28.56
CA GLY A 114 20.05 -7.77 -29.26
C GLY A 114 18.60 -8.19 -29.06
N ALA A 115 17.79 -7.38 -28.36
CA ALA A 115 16.36 -7.65 -28.19
C ALA A 115 15.53 -7.34 -29.44
N LEU A 116 16.04 -6.53 -30.36
CA LEU A 116 15.37 -6.16 -31.60
C LEU A 116 16.19 -6.59 -32.84
N PRO A 117 15.54 -6.82 -34.01
CA PRO A 117 16.24 -7.15 -35.25
C PRO A 117 17.23 -6.06 -35.68
N GLU A 118 18.25 -6.46 -36.45
CA GLU A 118 19.24 -5.53 -36.99
C GLU A 118 18.55 -4.43 -37.80
N GLY A 119 18.77 -3.17 -37.41
CA GLY A 119 18.15 -1.98 -38.02
C GLY A 119 17.10 -1.27 -37.16
N SER A 120 16.75 -1.82 -35.99
CA SER A 120 15.85 -1.16 -35.04
C SER A 120 16.58 -0.69 -33.77
N CYS A 121 16.20 0.46 -33.25
CA CYS A 121 16.95 1.21 -32.24
C CYS A 121 16.12 1.57 -31.02
N CYS A 122 16.80 1.68 -29.87
CA CYS A 122 16.19 1.97 -28.59
C CYS A 122 16.87 3.18 -27.99
N ASN A 123 16.12 4.25 -27.83
CA ASN A 123 16.61 5.57 -27.40
C ASN A 123 16.15 5.92 -25.98
N THR A 124 15.07 5.31 -25.49
CA THR A 124 14.58 5.50 -24.12
C THR A 124 14.68 4.21 -23.32
N CYS A 125 14.75 4.34 -21.99
CA CYS A 125 14.74 3.17 -21.10
C CYS A 125 13.44 2.36 -21.23
N GLU A 126 12.28 3.00 -21.47
CA GLU A 126 11.03 2.27 -21.77
C GLU A 126 11.14 1.43 -23.05
N GLU A 127 11.71 1.96 -24.14
CA GLU A 127 11.87 1.23 -25.40
C GLU A 127 12.73 -0.05 -25.18
N VAL A 128 13.79 0.03 -24.38
CA VAL A 128 14.63 -1.13 -24.03
C VAL A 128 13.87 -2.13 -23.14
N LYS A 129 13.11 -1.66 -22.13
CA LYS A 129 12.30 -2.54 -21.25
C LYS A 129 11.27 -3.34 -22.06
N GLN A 130 10.53 -2.66 -22.94
CA GLN A 130 9.52 -3.29 -23.81
C GLN A 130 10.13 -4.32 -24.77
N ALA A 131 11.30 -4.00 -25.33
CA ALA A 131 12.05 -4.91 -26.20
C ALA A 131 12.42 -6.23 -25.50
N PHE A 132 12.89 -6.15 -24.25
CA PHE A 132 13.25 -7.32 -23.45
C PHE A 132 12.02 -8.10 -22.97
N GLU A 133 10.95 -7.40 -22.59
CA GLU A 133 9.68 -8.00 -22.18
C GLU A 133 9.02 -8.78 -23.33
N ALA A 134 9.04 -8.25 -24.55
CA ALA A 134 8.57 -8.96 -25.75
C ALA A 134 9.31 -10.28 -26.03
N ARG A 135 10.53 -10.42 -25.50
CA ARG A 135 11.33 -11.66 -25.56
C ARG A 135 11.33 -12.48 -24.26
N ASN A 136 10.59 -12.05 -23.23
CA ASN A 136 10.65 -12.62 -21.89
C ASN A 136 12.08 -12.70 -21.33
N TRP A 137 12.92 -11.70 -21.59
CA TRP A 137 14.30 -11.64 -21.09
C TRP A 137 14.41 -10.79 -19.84
N ALA A 138 15.20 -11.27 -18.87
CA ALA A 138 15.54 -10.49 -17.69
C ALA A 138 16.61 -9.45 -18.03
N ILE A 139 16.31 -8.17 -17.79
CA ILE A 139 17.22 -7.06 -18.03
C ILE A 139 17.86 -6.58 -16.72
N ASN A 140 19.18 -6.39 -16.73
CA ASN A 140 19.86 -5.72 -15.63
C ASN A 140 19.98 -4.23 -15.96
N LEU A 141 19.14 -3.42 -15.32
CA LEU A 141 19.01 -1.98 -15.59
C LEU A 141 20.30 -1.20 -15.33
N GLU A 142 21.21 -1.70 -14.49
CA GLU A 142 22.48 -1.01 -14.19
C GLU A 142 23.48 -1.05 -15.35
N LYS A 143 23.34 -2.02 -16.26
CA LYS A 143 24.23 -2.21 -17.42
C LYS A 143 23.76 -1.49 -18.68
N VAL A 144 22.58 -0.90 -18.64
CA VAL A 144 21.90 -0.30 -19.79
C VAL A 144 22.12 1.20 -19.74
N GLU A 145 22.90 1.73 -20.69
CA GLU A 145 23.28 3.15 -20.73
C GLU A 145 22.07 4.08 -20.77
N GLN A 146 21.02 3.68 -21.49
CA GLN A 146 19.76 4.42 -21.63
C GLN A 146 18.94 4.46 -20.32
N CYS A 147 19.25 3.61 -19.35
CA CYS A 147 18.56 3.52 -18.05
C CYS A 147 19.39 4.08 -16.88
N VAL A 148 20.67 4.43 -17.09
CA VAL A 148 21.54 4.96 -16.01
C VAL A 148 21.04 6.33 -15.50
N PHE A 149 20.48 7.14 -16.40
CA PHE A 149 19.89 8.44 -16.08
C PHE A 149 18.40 8.37 -15.76
N ASP A 150 17.81 7.17 -15.65
CA ASP A 150 16.40 7.01 -15.30
C ASP A 150 16.16 7.65 -13.90
N PRO A 151 15.25 8.63 -13.79
CA PRO A 151 14.89 9.24 -12.51
C PRO A 151 14.48 8.22 -11.45
N TRP A 152 13.95 7.06 -11.86
CA TRP A 152 13.55 5.97 -10.98
C TRP A 152 14.75 5.31 -10.28
N LEU A 153 15.84 5.05 -11.02
CA LEU A 153 17.06 4.44 -10.47
C LEU A 153 17.77 5.37 -9.49
N ASN A 154 17.77 6.68 -9.79
CA ASN A 154 18.30 7.69 -8.89
C ASN A 154 17.51 7.78 -7.58
N LYS A 155 16.16 7.70 -7.65
CA LYS A 155 15.31 7.61 -6.46
C LYS A 155 15.63 6.35 -5.63
N LEU A 156 15.75 5.19 -6.28
CA LEU A 156 16.08 3.95 -5.57
C LEU A 156 17.40 4.03 -4.80
N ARG A 157 18.44 4.60 -5.42
CA ARG A 157 19.76 4.81 -4.77
C ARG A 157 19.67 5.81 -3.62
N TYR A 158 18.95 6.91 -3.83
CA TYR A 158 18.81 7.96 -2.83
C TYR A 158 18.07 7.49 -1.58
N TYR A 159 16.99 6.72 -1.74
CA TYR A 159 16.21 6.19 -0.63
C TYR A 159 16.67 4.78 -0.17
N ALA A 160 17.86 4.34 -0.59
CA ALA A 160 18.34 3.00 -0.32
C ALA A 160 18.54 2.76 1.18
N GLY A 161 17.89 1.71 1.70
CA GLY A 161 17.94 1.34 3.12
C GLY A 161 16.99 2.14 4.01
N GLU A 162 16.11 2.97 3.44
CA GLU A 162 15.01 3.57 4.18
C GLU A 162 13.83 2.59 4.34
N GLY A 163 13.05 2.82 5.39
CA GLY A 163 11.75 2.23 5.61
C GLY A 163 10.62 3.26 5.53
N CYS A 164 9.39 2.78 5.68
CA CYS A 164 8.20 3.62 5.69
C CYS A 164 7.18 3.14 6.71
N ARG A 165 6.62 4.08 7.49
CA ARG A 165 5.41 3.85 8.27
C ARG A 165 4.23 4.48 7.52
N VAL A 166 3.21 3.67 7.25
CA VAL A 166 1.97 4.08 6.60
C VAL A 166 0.86 3.93 7.62
N TYR A 167 0.21 5.04 7.95
CA TYR A 167 -0.85 5.05 8.96
C TYR A 167 -1.96 6.00 8.56
N GLY A 168 -3.17 5.72 9.01
CA GLY A 168 -4.31 6.54 8.66
C GLY A 168 -5.66 5.90 8.96
N LYS A 169 -6.69 6.54 8.42
CA LYS A 169 -8.05 6.00 8.38
C LYS A 169 -8.56 5.94 6.95
N ILE A 170 -9.32 4.89 6.66
CA ILE A 170 -10.06 4.73 5.40
C ILE A 170 -11.54 4.51 5.70
N GLU A 171 -12.42 5.22 4.98
CA GLU A 171 -13.88 5.13 5.18
C GLU A 171 -14.51 4.28 4.06
N VAL A 172 -14.61 2.98 4.28
CA VAL A 172 -15.12 2.01 3.29
C VAL A 172 -16.62 1.75 3.47
N ALA A 173 -17.31 1.27 2.44
CA ALA A 173 -18.66 0.78 2.61
C ALA A 173 -18.67 -0.53 3.42
N LYS A 174 -19.78 -0.82 4.12
CA LYS A 174 -19.95 -2.05 4.92
C LYS A 174 -20.31 -3.24 4.05
N VAL A 175 -19.39 -3.64 3.18
CA VAL A 175 -19.52 -4.79 2.27
C VAL A 175 -18.19 -5.51 2.18
N ALA A 176 -18.17 -6.68 1.54
CA ALA A 176 -16.92 -7.38 1.28
C ALA A 176 -16.04 -6.52 0.35
N GLY A 177 -14.76 -6.37 0.67
CA GLY A 177 -13.82 -5.57 -0.11
C GLY A 177 -12.40 -5.80 0.35
N ASN A 178 -11.43 -5.23 -0.38
CA ASN A 178 -10.01 -5.34 -0.05
C ASN A 178 -9.32 -3.99 -0.21
N PHE A 179 -8.31 -3.72 0.62
CA PHE A 179 -7.35 -2.65 0.39
C PHE A 179 -5.96 -3.25 0.28
N HIS A 180 -5.17 -2.78 -0.67
CA HIS A 180 -3.85 -3.31 -0.97
C HIS A 180 -2.78 -2.22 -0.77
N LEU A 181 -1.65 -2.66 -0.21
CA LEU A 181 -0.42 -1.87 -0.13
C LEU A 181 0.60 -2.54 -1.05
N ALA A 182 0.96 -1.88 -2.14
CA ALA A 182 1.81 -2.46 -3.17
C ALA A 182 3.09 -1.63 -3.38
N PRO A 183 4.24 -2.28 -3.62
CA PRO A 183 5.43 -1.61 -4.10
C PRO A 183 5.27 -1.26 -5.59
N GLY A 184 5.45 0.00 -5.95
CA GLY A 184 5.38 0.48 -7.32
C GLY A 184 4.76 1.86 -7.42
N GLU A 185 4.74 2.37 -8.65
CA GLU A 185 3.93 3.52 -8.97
C GLU A 185 2.45 3.10 -8.97
N ALA A 186 1.57 3.94 -8.43
CA ALA A 186 0.14 3.68 -8.47
C ALA A 186 -0.32 3.67 -9.93
N ARG A 187 -0.36 2.49 -10.54
CA ARG A 187 -0.77 2.33 -11.92
C ARG A 187 -2.30 2.25 -11.90
N ARG A 188 -2.96 3.32 -12.37
CA ARG A 188 -4.40 3.28 -12.63
C ARG A 188 -4.63 2.24 -13.72
N ILE A 189 -5.05 1.03 -13.34
CA ILE A 189 -5.67 0.13 -14.31
C ILE A 189 -7.07 0.67 -14.50
N MET A 190 -7.18 1.67 -15.36
CA MET A 190 -8.46 2.01 -15.93
C MET A 190 -8.86 0.75 -16.72
N ASN A 191 -9.77 -0.05 -16.17
CA ASN A 191 -10.41 -1.13 -16.88
C ASN A 191 -11.29 -0.50 -17.98
N THR A 192 -10.66 0.02 -19.04
CA THR A 192 -11.30 0.03 -20.34
C THR A 192 -11.38 -1.44 -20.74
N HIS A 193 -12.58 -2.00 -20.68
CA HIS A 193 -12.90 -3.25 -21.35
C HIS A 193 -12.16 -3.33 -22.68
N GLY A 194 -11.43 -4.42 -22.87
CA GLY A 194 -10.57 -4.64 -24.02
C GLY A 194 -11.30 -4.36 -25.33
N ALA A 195 -10.72 -3.46 -26.11
CA ALA A 195 -10.88 -3.44 -27.55
C ALA A 195 -9.47 -3.50 -28.15
N TYR A 196 -9.30 -4.41 -29.10
CA TYR A 196 -8.13 -4.67 -29.93
C TYR A 196 -7.07 -5.61 -29.36
N THR A 197 -7.19 -6.90 -29.69
CA THR A 197 -6.37 -7.50 -30.76
C THR A 197 -6.97 -8.85 -31.14
N ASN A 198 -7.62 -8.91 -32.30
CA ASN A 198 -7.76 -10.16 -33.03
C ASN A 198 -6.42 -10.44 -33.73
N ILE A 199 -6.12 -11.72 -33.80
CA ILE A 199 -5.03 -12.42 -34.49
C ILE A 199 -4.73 -11.85 -35.87
#